data_AF-A0A975XQI6-F1
#
_entry.id   AF-A0A975XQI6-F1
#
_cell.length_a   1.000
_cell.length_b   1.000
_cell.length_c   1.000
_cell.angle_alpha   90.00
_cell.angle_beta   90.00
_cell.angle_gamma   90.00
#
_symmetry.space_group_name_H-M   'P 1'
#
loop_
_entity.id
_entity.type
_entity.pdbx_description
1 polymer ?
#
loop_
_entity_poly.entity_id
_entity_poly.type
_entity_poly.pdbx_seq_one_letter_code
_entity_poly.pdbx_strand_id
1 'polypeptide(L)' 'MKPGKPLAGFMPDWIGEFYAYYQWYYNISSSEVLKRVPLDFLKKAYHGLHDLELDLAVQKVGDER' A
#
# COMPACT_ATOMS: atom_id res chain seq x y z
N MET A 1 1.55 29.64 -0.39
CA MET A 1 1.48 28.18 -0.54
C MET A 1 0.61 27.63 0.57
N LYS A 2 -0.41 26.82 0.28
CA LYS A 2 -1.15 26.13 1.37
C LYS A 2 -0.14 25.19 2.05
N PRO A 3 0.04 25.23 3.38
CA PRO A 3 0.90 24.27 4.06
C PRO A 3 0.24 22.90 3.89
N GLY A 4 0.70 22.13 2.90
CA GLY A 4 0.36 20.73 2.79
C GLY A 4 0.89 20.09 4.07
N LYS A 5 -0.02 19.66 4.95
CA LYS A 5 0.37 18.97 6.18
C LYS A 5 0.98 17.66 5.70
N PRO A 6 2.30 17.44 5.85
CA PRO A 6 2.88 16.16 5.49
C PRO A 6 2.14 15.10 6.30
N LEU A 7 1.87 13.95 5.70
CA LEU A 7 1.50 12.76 6.46
C LEU A 7 2.71 12.45 7.36
N ALA A 8 2.75 13.04 8.55
CA ALA A 8 3.85 12.81 9.49
C ALA A 8 3.70 11.39 10.04
N GLY A 9 4.70 10.53 9.82
CA GLY A 9 4.75 9.19 10.42
C GLY A 9 5.20 8.08 9.46
N PHE A 10 5.04 6.84 9.91
CA PHE A 10 5.47 5.59 9.26
C PHE A 10 4.53 5.15 8.11
N MET A 11 3.31 5.70 8.06
CA MET A 11 2.28 5.33 7.09
C MET A 11 2.65 5.61 5.62
N PRO A 12 3.11 6.81 5.22
CA PRO A 12 3.49 7.06 3.83
C PRO A 12 4.70 6.23 3.37
N ASP A 13 5.69 5.98 4.25
CA ASP A 13 6.83 5.09 3.96
C ASP A 13 6.36 3.66 3.69
N TRP A 14 5.58 3.09 4.62
CA TRP A 14 5.06 1.73 4.50
C TRP A 14 4.14 1.56 3.28
N ILE A 15 3.30 2.55 2.95
CA ILE A 15 2.48 2.52 1.72
C ILE A 15 3.37 2.48 0.48
N GLY A 16 4.49 3.22 0.48
CA GLY A 16 5.48 3.20 -0.59
C GLY A 16 6.13 1.83 -0.75
N GLU A 17 6.59 1.24 0.36
CA GLU A 17 7.17 -0.11 0.41
C GLU A 17 6.17 -1.17 -0.09
N PHE A 18 4.92 -1.08 0.37
CA PHE A 18 3.84 -1.96 -0.05
C PHE A 18 3.63 -1.89 -1.56
N TYR A 19 3.51 -0.68 -2.14
CA TYR A 19 3.28 -0.55 -3.57
C TYR A 19 4.46 -1.03 -4.41
N ALA A 20 5.70 -0.75 -3.98
CA ALA A 20 6.89 -1.23 -4.67
C ALA A 20 6.96 -2.77 -4.67
N TYR A 21 6.73 -3.38 -3.50
CA TYR A 21 6.75 -4.83 -3.36
C TYR A 21 5.59 -5.49 -4.12
N TYR A 22 4.36 -4.97 -4.00
CA TYR A 22 3.20 -5.49 -4.71
C TYR A 22 3.39 -5.44 -6.24
N GLN A 23 3.96 -4.34 -6.75
CA GLN A 23 4.26 -4.19 -8.18
C GLN A 23 5.27 -5.24 -8.65
N TRP A 24 6.34 -5.45 -7.89
CA TRP A 24 7.38 -6.44 -8.19
C TRP A 24 6.85 -7.87 -8.09
N TYR A 25 6.14 -8.19 -7.00
CA TYR A 25 5.63 -9.53 -6.70
C TYR A 25 4.62 -10.01 -7.75
N TYR A 26 3.66 -9.16 -8.13
CA TYR A 26 2.66 -9.50 -9.14
C TYR A 26 3.10 -9.18 -10.58
N ASN A 27 4.28 -8.58 -10.76
CA ASN A 27 4.83 -8.14 -12.05
C ASN A 27 3.82 -7.37 -12.92
N ILE A 28 3.18 -6.36 -12.33
CA ILE A 28 2.16 -5.52 -12.99
C ILE A 28 2.63 -4.07 -13.11
N SER A 29 2.01 -3.30 -13.99
CA SER A 29 2.30 -1.87 -14.09
C SER A 29 1.75 -1.10 -12.89
N SER A 30 2.40 0.00 -12.52
CA SER A 30 1.98 0.90 -11.44
C SER A 30 0.52 1.36 -11.58
N SER A 31 0.04 1.59 -12.81
CA SER A 31 -1.36 1.93 -13.06
C SER A 31 -2.32 0.79 -12.70
N GLU A 32 -1.94 -0.47 -12.96
CA GLU A 32 -2.74 -1.64 -12.57
C GLU A 32 -2.72 -1.86 -11.06
N VAL A 33 -1.60 -1.60 -10.39
CA VAL A 33 -1.50 -1.66 -8.93
C VAL A 33 -2.53 -0.74 -8.28
N LEU A 34 -2.63 0.52 -8.75
CA LEU A 34 -3.59 1.49 -8.21
C LEU A 34 -5.05 1.15 -8.48
N LYS A 35 -5.33 0.42 -9.59
CA LYS A 35 -6.68 -0.10 -9.87
C LYS A 35 -7.06 -1.27 -8.97
N ARG A 36 -6.09 -2.14 -8.65
CA ARG A 36 -6.31 -3.30 -7.77
C ARG A 36 -6.37 -2.89 -6.31
N VAL A 37 -5.43 -2.05 -5.89
CA VAL A 37 -5.27 -1.60 -4.50
C VAL A 37 -5.33 -0.08 -4.47
N PRO A 38 -6.53 0.52 -4.40
CA PRO A 38 -6.68 1.96 -4.33
C PRO A 38 -6.12 2.50 -3.00
N LEU A 39 -5.52 3.69 -3.05
CA LEU A 39 -4.91 4.34 -1.87
C LEU A 39 -5.89 4.46 -0.69
N ASP A 40 -7.18 4.68 -0.98
CA ASP A 40 -8.21 4.80 0.05
C ASP A 40 -8.47 3.50 0.80
N PHE A 41 -8.34 2.36 0.14
CA PHE A 41 -8.38 1.05 0.78
C PHE A 41 -7.16 0.87 1.69
N LEU A 42 -5.97 1.13 1.16
CA LEU A 42 -4.69 0.99 1.87
C LEU A 42 -4.64 1.85 3.14
N LYS A 43 -5.12 3.10 3.09
CA LYS A 43 -5.22 3.98 4.27
C LYS A 43 -6.16 3.43 5.35
N LYS A 44 -7.29 2.81 4.96
CA LYS A 44 -8.23 2.21 5.92
C LYS A 44 -7.70 0.91 6.52
N ALA A 45 -7.05 0.10 5.70
CA ALA A 45 -6.48 -1.18 6.10
C ALA A 45 -5.12 -1.06 6.80
N TYR A 46 -4.46 0.10 6.75
CA TYR A 46 -3.13 0.36 7.29
C TYR A 46 -2.94 -0.18 8.71
N HIS A 47 -3.88 0.10 9.62
CA HIS A 47 -3.76 -0.32 11.01
C HIS A 47 -3.67 -1.84 11.17
N GLY A 48 -4.33 -2.62 10.31
CA GLY A 48 -4.28 -4.08 10.34
C GLY A 48 -3.18 -4.69 9.48
N LEU A 49 -2.78 -4.01 8.39
CA LEU A 49 -1.76 -4.53 7.46
C LEU A 49 -0.33 -4.19 7.89
N HIS A 50 -0.10 -3.03 8.52
CA HIS A 50 1.25 -2.60 8.90
C HIS A 50 1.84 -3.40 10.08
N ASP A 51 1.00 -4.10 10.84
CA ASP A 51 1.41 -5.00 11.92
C ASP A 51 1.88 -6.36 11.38
N LEU A 52 1.45 -6.70 10.15
CA LEU A 52 1.87 -7.92 9.45
C LEU A 52 3.21 -7.70 8.74
N GLU A 53 3.91 -8.81 8.48
CA GLU A 53 5.04 -8.79 7.55
C GLU A 53 4.56 -8.32 6.15
N LEU A 54 5.40 -7.55 5.46
CA LEU A 54 5.06 -6.94 4.18
C LEU A 54 4.57 -7.96 3.14
N ASP A 55 5.22 -9.13 3.10
CA ASP A 55 4.85 -10.23 2.21
C ASP A 55 3.45 -10.79 2.53
N LEU A 56 3.14 -11.00 3.81
CA LEU A 56 1.81 -11.45 4.25
C LEU A 56 0.73 -10.41 3.94
N ALA A 57 1.03 -9.13 4.13
CA ALA A 57 0.11 -8.05 3.78
C ALA A 57 -0.18 -8.03 2.27
N VAL A 58 0.85 -8.21 1.44
CA VAL A 58 0.75 -8.22 -0.02
C VAL A 58 -0.03 -9.44 -0.51
N GLN A 59 0.28 -10.63 0.00
CA GLN A 59 -0.46 -11.84 -0.31
C GLN A 59 -1.94 -11.71 0.06
N LYS A 60 -2.24 -11.22 1.26
CA LYS A 60 -3.61 -11.06 1.75
C LYS A 60 -4.44 -10.11 0.88
N VAL A 61 -3.85 -8.97 0.48
CA VAL A 61 -4.52 -8.00 -0.40
C VAL A 61 -4.65 -8.51 -1.84
N GLY A 62 -3.73 -9.35 -2.30
CA GLY A 62 -3.79 -9.92 -3.65
C GLY A 62 -4.65 -11.18 -3.79
N ASP A 63 -4.91 -11.91 -2.69
CA ASP A 63 -5.75 -13.11 -2.65
C ASP A 63 -7.25 -12.81 -2.55
N GLU A 64 -7.63 -11.59 -2.13
CA GLU A 64 -9.03 -11.13 -1.98
C GLU A 64 -9.72 -10.83 -3.34
N ARG A 65 -9.56 -11.73 -4.31
CA ARG A 65 -10.13 -11.71 -5.67
C ARG A 65 -11.39 -12.57 -5.82
#